data_AF-A0A0D3JEP8-F1
#
_entry.id   AF-A0A0D3JEP8-F1
#
_cell.length_a   1.000
_cell.length_b   1.000
_cell.length_c   1.000
_cell.angle_alpha   90.00
_cell.angle_beta   90.00
_cell.angle_gamma   90.00
#
_symmetry.space_group_name_H-M   'P 1'
#
loop_
_entity.id
_entity.type
_entity.pdbx_description
1 polymer ?
#
loop_
_entity_poly.entity_id
_entity_poly.type
_entity_poly.pdbx_seq_one_letter_code
_entity_poly.pdbx_strand_id
1 'polypeptide(L)'
;MGVPSFFRWLAERYPLSLERLHRPCGSEGEESHAGAGPIDNLYLDLNGIIHPCFHPEHGPPPASEDEVFLAILAYIDRLLEVVRPTSLLYLAVDGPAPRAKMNQQRSRRFKSAAEAVAREQLRREVEQEWRDVGKEPPPRADGGEGGGGGLKDSNIITPGTPFMATLGRWLRHYAYARI
;
A
#
# COMPACT_ATOMS: atom_id res chain seq x y z
N MET A 1 12.28 -12.71 11.72
CA MET A 1 12.92 -11.97 10.62
C MET A 1 11.83 -11.23 9.86
N GLY A 2 11.98 -9.92 9.62
CA GLY A 2 11.02 -9.15 8.84
C GLY A 2 11.23 -9.35 7.33
N VAL A 3 10.25 -8.97 6.51
CA VAL A 3 10.34 -9.03 5.04
C VAL A 3 11.62 -8.36 4.52
N PRO A 4 12.05 -7.16 5.01
CA PRO A 4 13.27 -6.53 4.52
C PRO A 4 14.54 -7.33 4.83
N SER A 5 14.62 -7.93 6.02
CA SER A 5 15.79 -8.74 6.41
C SER A 5 15.89 -10.02 5.58
N PHE A 6 14.75 -10.67 5.31
CA PHE A 6 14.73 -11.87 4.48
C PHE A 6 15.03 -11.55 3.02
N PHE A 7 14.44 -10.48 2.47
CA PHE A 7 14.72 -10.03 1.11
C PHE A 7 16.20 -9.68 0.94
N ARG A 8 16.80 -8.95 1.89
CA ARG A 8 18.24 -8.66 1.88
C ARG A 8 19.08 -9.94 1.87
N TRP A 9 18.76 -10.89 2.74
CA TRP A 9 19.46 -12.18 2.79
C TRP A 9 19.36 -12.94 1.46
N LEU A 10 18.18 -12.94 0.83
CA LEU A 10 17.95 -13.57 -0.48
C LEU A 10 18.78 -12.88 -1.57
N ALA A 11 18.76 -11.55 -1.60
CA ALA A 11 19.48 -10.74 -2.58
C ALA A 11 21.01 -10.94 -2.49
N GLU A 12 21.54 -10.99 -1.27
CA GLU A 12 22.98 -11.19 -1.03
C GLU A 12 23.42 -12.63 -1.37
N ARG A 13 22.57 -13.63 -1.11
CA ARG A 13 22.93 -15.05 -1.28
C ARG A 13 22.62 -15.61 -2.67
N TYR A 14 21.60 -15.08 -3.33
CA TYR A 14 21.12 -15.52 -4.65
C TYR A 14 20.85 -14.32 -5.56
N PRO A 15 21.89 -13.53 -5.92
CA PRO A 15 21.70 -12.28 -6.67
C PRO A 15 21.06 -12.51 -8.06
N LEU A 16 21.30 -13.68 -8.68
CA LEU A 16 20.71 -14.04 -9.97
C LEU A 16 19.21 -14.35 -9.92
N SER A 17 18.63 -14.45 -8.72
CA SER A 17 17.17 -14.59 -8.54
C SER A 17 16.41 -13.26 -8.65
N LEU A 18 17.15 -12.14 -8.71
CA LEU A 18 16.58 -10.81 -8.83
C LEU A 18 16.82 -10.24 -10.22
N GLU A 19 15.73 -9.85 -10.85
CA GLU A 19 15.74 -9.16 -12.12
C GLU A 19 14.95 -7.87 -12.00
N ARG A 20 15.48 -6.79 -12.59
CA ARG A 20 14.75 -5.52 -12.67
C ARG A 20 13.82 -5.57 -13.86
N LEU A 21 12.53 -5.51 -13.59
CA LEU A 21 11.52 -5.33 -14.62
C LEU A 21 11.57 -3.90 -15.14
N HIS A 22 11.75 -3.74 -16.45
CA HIS A 22 11.67 -2.46 -17.14
C HIS A 22 10.28 -2.29 -17.76
N ARG A 23 9.72 -1.07 -17.69
CA ARG A 23 8.55 -0.75 -18.50
C ARG A 23 8.98 -0.77 -19.97
N PRO A 24 8.31 -1.52 -20.85
CA PRO A 24 8.64 -1.51 -22.28
C PRO A 24 8.49 -0.07 -22.81
N CYS A 25 9.59 0.53 -23.25
CA CYS A 25 9.57 1.81 -23.96
C CYS A 25 8.93 1.60 -25.32
N GLY A 26 8.05 2.52 -25.74
CA GLY A 26 7.10 2.35 -26.84
C GLY A 26 7.68 2.35 -28.26
N SER A 27 8.73 1.59 -28.54
CA SER A 27 8.99 1.13 -29.90
C SER A 27 8.11 -0.10 -30.15
N GLU A 28 7.15 0.04 -31.07
CA GLU A 28 6.36 -1.07 -31.59
C GLU A 28 7.31 -2.19 -32.03
N GLY A 29 7.29 -3.31 -31.32
CA GLY A 29 7.95 -4.55 -31.77
C GLY A 29 9.10 -5.10 -30.93
N GLU A 30 9.57 -4.45 -29.86
CA GLU A 30 10.56 -5.10 -28.97
C GLU A 30 9.89 -5.75 -27.77
N GLU A 31 9.59 -7.04 -27.93
CA GLU A 31 9.34 -8.01 -26.85
C GLU A 31 10.57 -8.11 -25.94
N SER A 32 10.76 -7.13 -25.06
CA SER A 32 11.81 -7.20 -24.06
C SER A 32 11.19 -7.15 -22.66
N HIS A 33 10.46 -8.21 -22.33
CA HIS A 33 10.69 -8.82 -21.03
C HIS A 33 12.13 -9.35 -21.07
N ALA A 34 13.12 -8.47 -20.89
CA ALA A 34 14.49 -8.90 -20.73
C ALA A 34 14.47 -9.89 -19.54
N GLY A 35 14.62 -11.18 -19.83
CA GLY A 35 14.73 -12.29 -18.87
C GLY A 35 13.49 -13.18 -18.66
N ALA A 36 12.29 -12.62 -18.50
CA ALA A 36 11.08 -13.42 -18.25
C ALA A 36 10.33 -13.69 -19.56
N GLY A 37 10.08 -14.96 -19.92
CA GLY A 37 9.19 -15.28 -21.04
C GLY A 37 7.77 -14.70 -20.86
N PRO A 38 6.88 -14.86 -21.84
CA PRO A 38 5.49 -14.41 -21.71
C PRO A 38 4.86 -14.95 -20.41
N ILE A 39 4.17 -14.07 -19.69
CA ILE A 39 3.52 -14.40 -18.42
C ILE A 39 2.06 -14.70 -18.69
N ASP A 40 1.61 -15.92 -18.35
CA ASP A 40 0.20 -16.28 -18.57
C ASP A 40 -0.72 -15.74 -17.49
N ASN A 41 -0.29 -15.86 -16.24
CA ASN A 41 -1.15 -15.65 -15.07
C ASN A 41 -0.50 -14.68 -14.09
N LEU A 42 -1.18 -13.58 -13.76
CA LEU A 42 -0.78 -12.62 -12.75
C LEU A 42 -1.71 -12.68 -11.54
N TYR A 43 -1.14 -12.87 -10.35
CA TYR A 43 -1.86 -12.89 -9.08
C TYR A 43 -1.45 -11.68 -8.25
N LEU A 44 -2.42 -10.86 -7.85
CA LEU A 44 -2.18 -9.66 -7.06
C LEU A 44 -2.80 -9.79 -5.67
N ASP A 45 -1.96 -9.73 -4.64
CA ASP A 45 -2.40 -9.47 -3.27
C ASP A 45 -2.67 -7.96 -3.12
N LEU A 46 -3.96 -7.59 -3.19
CA LEU A 46 -4.38 -6.20 -3.16
C LEU A 46 -4.11 -5.54 -1.80
N ASN A 47 -3.99 -6.28 -0.70
CA ASN A 47 -3.65 -5.65 0.58
C ASN A 47 -2.24 -5.03 0.52
N GLY A 48 -1.32 -5.64 -0.23
CA GLY A 48 0.01 -5.07 -0.48
C GLY A 48 -0.01 -3.77 -1.30
N ILE A 49 -1.08 -3.52 -2.07
CA ILE A 49 -1.26 -2.32 -2.91
C ILE A 49 -2.08 -1.25 -2.18
N ILE A 50 -3.14 -1.64 -1.48
CA ILE A 50 -4.05 -0.73 -0.76
C ILE A 50 -3.28 0.08 0.28
N HIS A 51 -2.41 -0.57 1.06
CA HIS A 51 -1.68 0.11 2.15
C HIS A 51 -0.84 1.31 1.65
N PRO A 52 0.04 1.18 0.64
CA PRO A 52 0.75 2.31 0.05
C PRO A 52 -0.15 3.41 -0.53
N CYS A 53 -1.34 3.08 -1.05
CA CYS A 53 -2.25 4.08 -1.62
C CYS A 53 -2.84 5.05 -0.59
N PHE A 54 -2.85 4.71 0.70
CA PHE A 54 -3.21 5.63 1.79
C PHE A 54 -2.08 6.57 2.20
N HIS A 55 -0.83 6.19 1.92
CA HIS A 55 0.37 6.90 2.32
C HIS A 55 1.38 6.93 1.17
N PRO A 56 1.08 7.65 0.08
CA PRO A 56 1.99 7.74 -1.06
C PRO A 56 3.34 8.31 -0.60
N GLU A 57 4.44 7.69 -1.04
CA GLU A 57 5.80 8.17 -0.73
C GLU A 57 6.07 9.57 -1.32
N HIS A 58 5.34 9.92 -2.38
CA HIS A 58 5.44 11.19 -3.08
C HIS A 58 4.05 11.83 -3.20
N GLY A 59 3.90 13.01 -2.60
CA GLY A 59 2.65 13.78 -2.64
C GLY A 59 1.83 13.71 -1.35
N PRO A 60 0.73 14.49 -1.27
CA PRO A 60 -0.15 14.48 -0.13
C PRO A 60 -0.93 13.16 -0.05
N PRO A 61 -1.36 12.73 1.16
CA PRO A 61 -2.30 11.63 1.30
C PRO A 61 -3.63 11.97 0.59
N PRO A 62 -4.37 10.95 0.11
CA PRO A 62 -5.64 11.16 -0.56
C PRO A 62 -6.67 11.80 0.37
N ALA A 63 -7.48 12.70 -0.19
CA ALA A 63 -8.48 13.47 0.54
C ALA A 63 -9.82 12.74 0.68
N SER A 64 -10.07 11.71 -0.13
CA SER A 64 -11.30 10.92 -0.16
C SER A 64 -11.06 9.43 -0.40
N GLU A 65 -12.03 8.57 -0.07
CA GLU A 65 -11.97 7.14 -0.42
C GLU A 65 -11.93 6.94 -1.94
N ASP A 66 -12.61 7.78 -2.71
CA ASP A 66 -12.64 7.70 -4.17
C ASP A 66 -11.25 7.94 -4.78
N GLU A 67 -10.49 8.90 -4.24
CA GLU A 67 -9.08 9.10 -4.62
C GLU A 67 -8.21 7.89 -4.30
N VAL A 68 -8.43 7.23 -3.15
CA VAL A 68 -7.74 5.98 -2.81
C VAL A 68 -8.08 4.89 -3.83
N PHE A 69 -9.35 4.73 -4.19
CA PHE A 69 -9.77 3.73 -5.17
C PHE A 69 -9.14 3.99 -6.53
N LEU A 70 -9.17 5.24 -7.02
CA LEU A 70 -8.50 5.61 -8.27
C LEU A 70 -6.99 5.34 -8.23
N ALA A 71 -6.33 5.62 -7.11
CA ALA A 71 -4.92 5.31 -6.92
C ALA A 71 -4.63 3.80 -6.96
N ILE A 72 -5.50 2.97 -6.37
CA ILE A 72 -5.39 1.50 -6.44
C ILE A 72 -5.54 1.03 -7.89
N LEU A 73 -6.55 1.52 -8.61
CA LEU A 73 -6.79 1.12 -10.00
C LEU A 73 -5.61 1.52 -10.90
N ALA A 74 -5.10 2.74 -10.75
CA ALA A 74 -3.91 3.20 -11.46
C ALA A 74 -2.65 2.37 -11.12
N TYR A 75 -2.54 1.89 -9.89
CA TYR A 75 -1.45 0.98 -9.50
C TYR A 75 -1.57 -0.36 -10.23
N ILE A 76 -2.77 -0.94 -10.29
CA ILE A 76 -3.03 -2.19 -11.03
C ILE A 76 -2.67 -1.99 -12.51
N ASP A 77 -3.10 -0.89 -13.13
CA ASP A 77 -2.76 -0.57 -14.53
C ASP A 77 -1.25 -0.55 -14.77
N ARG A 78 -0.49 0.13 -13.91
CA ARG A 78 0.98 0.15 -14.02
C ARG A 78 1.58 -1.25 -13.95
N LEU A 79 1.04 -2.14 -13.13
CA LEU A 79 1.50 -3.54 -13.07
C LEU A 79 1.13 -4.30 -14.35
N LEU A 80 -0.07 -4.10 -14.90
CA LEU A 80 -0.50 -4.75 -16.14
C LEU A 80 0.31 -4.30 -17.36
N GLU A 81 0.68 -3.02 -17.43
CA GLU A 81 1.55 -2.50 -18.50
C GLU A 81 2.93 -3.17 -18.52
N VAL A 82 3.45 -3.52 -17.33
CA VAL A 82 4.76 -4.14 -17.14
C VAL A 82 4.69 -5.66 -17.33
N VAL A 83 3.70 -6.32 -16.72
CA VAL A 83 3.60 -7.79 -16.68
C VAL A 83 2.92 -8.37 -17.92
N ARG A 84 1.90 -7.69 -18.46
CA ARG A 84 1.13 -8.11 -19.65
C ARG A 84 0.65 -9.57 -19.61
N PRO A 85 -0.14 -9.98 -18.60
CA PRO A 85 -0.63 -11.35 -18.50
C PRO A 85 -1.52 -11.72 -19.71
N THR A 86 -1.30 -12.89 -20.30
CA THR A 86 -2.02 -13.33 -21.52
C THR A 86 -3.31 -14.11 -21.24
N SER A 87 -3.42 -14.74 -20.07
CA SER A 87 -4.47 -15.72 -19.76
C SER A 87 -5.33 -15.33 -18.55
N LEU A 88 -4.71 -14.97 -17.42
CA LEU A 88 -5.45 -14.70 -16.17
C LEU A 88 -4.89 -13.51 -15.42
N LEU A 89 -5.78 -12.61 -15.01
CA LEU A 89 -5.55 -11.65 -13.93
C LEU A 89 -6.40 -12.05 -12.72
N TYR A 90 -5.73 -12.38 -11.60
CA TYR A 90 -6.38 -12.73 -10.34
C TYR A 90 -6.15 -11.63 -9.30
N LEU A 91 -7.23 -10.94 -8.90
CA LEU A 91 -7.20 -9.90 -7.88
C LEU A 91 -7.69 -10.44 -6.53
N ALA A 92 -6.77 -10.64 -5.58
CA ALA A 92 -7.07 -11.19 -4.27
C ALA A 92 -7.15 -10.10 -3.20
N VAL A 93 -8.26 -10.06 -2.46
CA VAL A 93 -8.43 -9.23 -1.26
C VAL A 93 -8.55 -10.16 -0.05
N ASP A 94 -7.89 -9.87 1.07
CA ASP A 94 -8.02 -10.73 2.26
C ASP A 94 -9.50 -10.81 2.68
N GLY A 95 -9.94 -12.05 2.92
CA GLY A 95 -11.20 -12.35 3.61
C GLY A 95 -11.00 -12.63 5.10
N PRO A 96 -12.02 -13.16 5.80
CA PRO A 96 -11.89 -13.62 7.18
C PRO A 96 -10.74 -14.63 7.32
N ALA A 97 -9.79 -14.33 8.20
CA ALA A 97 -8.58 -15.13 8.38
C ALA A 97 -8.71 -16.17 9.52
N PRO A 98 -7.91 -17.26 9.52
CA PRO A 98 -7.86 -18.20 10.64
C PRO A 98 -7.43 -17.55 11.96
N ARG A 99 -7.85 -18.13 13.09
CA ARG A 99 -7.62 -17.58 14.45
C ARG A 99 -6.16 -17.24 14.75
N ALA A 100 -5.21 -18.05 14.26
CA ALA A 100 -3.79 -17.78 14.42
C ALA A 100 -3.37 -16.45 13.76
N LYS A 101 -3.77 -16.22 12.51
CA LYS A 101 -3.52 -14.97 11.78
C LYS A 101 -4.28 -13.80 12.42
N MET A 102 -5.50 -14.02 12.90
CA MET A 102 -6.26 -13.00 13.64
C MET A 102 -5.54 -12.55 14.91
N ASN A 103 -4.97 -13.46 15.71
CA ASN A 103 -4.22 -13.11 16.91
C ASN A 103 -2.97 -12.28 16.57
N GLN A 104 -2.29 -12.61 15.46
CA GLN A 104 -1.14 -11.85 14.97
C GLN A 104 -1.56 -10.45 14.50
N GLN A 105 -2.63 -10.34 13.70
CA GLN A 105 -3.18 -9.05 13.25
C GLN A 105 -3.62 -8.19 14.43
N ARG A 106 -4.32 -8.79 15.41
CA ARG A 106 -4.72 -8.13 16.65
C ARG A 106 -3.49 -7.57 17.38
N SER A 107 -2.49 -8.40 17.65
CA SER A 107 -1.29 -7.98 18.37
C SER A 107 -0.57 -6.82 17.65
N ARG A 108 -0.49 -6.85 16.31
CA ARG A 108 0.08 -5.75 15.52
C ARG A 108 -0.73 -4.46 15.67
N ARG A 109 -2.05 -4.51 15.50
CA ARG A 109 -2.94 -3.33 15.60
C ARG A 109 -2.88 -2.68 16.97
N PHE A 110 -2.86 -3.48 18.04
CA PHE A 110 -2.73 -2.98 19.41
C PHE A 110 -1.40 -2.26 19.63
N LYS A 111 -0.29 -2.81 19.12
CA LYS A 111 1.02 -2.16 19.20
C LYS A 111 1.05 -0.83 18.43
N SER A 112 0.57 -0.82 17.18
CA SER A 112 0.54 0.40 16.38
C SER A 112 -0.34 1.49 16.99
N ALA A 113 -1.47 1.13 17.61
CA ALA A 113 -2.30 2.09 18.34
C ALA A 113 -1.58 2.66 19.57
N ALA A 114 -0.89 1.82 20.35
CA ALA A 114 -0.11 2.27 21.50
C ALA A 114 1.07 3.17 21.08
N GLU A 115 1.77 2.81 20.00
CA GLU A 115 2.85 3.62 19.42
C GLU A 115 2.34 4.97 18.92
N ALA A 116 1.16 5.02 18.29
CA ALA A 116 0.54 6.27 17.86
C ALA A 116 0.22 7.20 19.04
N VAL A 117 -0.32 6.65 20.14
CA VAL A 117 -0.58 7.42 21.38
C VAL A 117 0.72 7.94 21.98
N ALA A 118 1.73 7.08 22.12
CA ALA A 118 3.04 7.47 22.66
C ALA A 118 3.72 8.55 21.80
N ARG A 119 3.62 8.43 20.47
CA ARG A 119 4.16 9.43 19.53
C ARG A 119 3.48 10.79 19.69
N GLU A 120 2.17 10.80 19.87
CA GLU A 120 1.40 12.03 20.09
C GLU A 120 1.72 12.68 21.44
N GLN A 121 1.91 11.88 22.50
CA GLN A 121 2.34 12.39 23.81
C GLN A 121 3.72 13.03 23.75
N LEU A 122 4.71 12.31 23.21
CA LEU A 122 6.07 12.84 23.02
C LEU A 122 6.06 14.12 22.19
N ARG A 123 5.24 14.16 21.14
CA ARG A 123 5.09 15.34 20.29
C ARG A 123 4.59 16.55 21.08
N ARG A 124 3.58 16.38 21.94
CA ARG A 124 3.05 17.47 22.79
C ARG A 124 4.06 17.97 23.80
N GLU A 125 4.84 17.07 24.39
CA GLU A 125 5.94 17.41 25.30
C GLU A 125 6.98 18.27 24.58
N VAL A 126 7.43 17.85 23.40
CA VAL A 126 8.36 18.63 22.57
C VAL A 126 7.74 19.97 22.16
N GLU A 127 6.47 20.02 21.76
CA GLU A 127 5.79 21.28 21.43
C GLU A 127 5.75 22.24 22.62
N GLN A 128 5.54 21.73 23.84
CA GLN A 128 5.52 22.52 25.06
C GLN A 128 6.91 23.07 25.40
N GLU A 129 7.96 22.22 25.34
CA GLU A 129 9.34 22.66 25.56
C GLU A 129 9.76 23.77 24.60
N TRP A 130 9.37 23.68 23.33
CA TRP A 130 9.67 24.73 22.35
C TRP A 130 8.99 26.05 22.70
N ARG A 131 7.72 25.99 23.12
CA ARG A 131 6.96 27.17 23.57
C ARG A 131 7.58 27.80 24.82
N ASP A 132 8.04 26.98 25.76
CA ASP A 132 8.67 27.45 27.01
C ASP A 132 10.00 28.18 26.75
N VAL A 133 10.74 27.78 25.71
CA VAL A 133 11.98 28.44 25.25
C VAL A 133 11.69 29.60 24.28
N GLY A 134 10.41 29.95 24.07
CA GLY A 134 9.99 31.05 23.20
C GLY A 134 10.18 30.80 21.70
N LYS A 135 10.29 29.53 21.28
CA LYS A 135 10.40 29.13 19.88
C LYS A 135 9.06 28.61 19.36
N GLU A 136 8.82 28.79 18.06
CA GLU A 136 7.68 28.15 17.40
C GLU A 136 7.96 26.66 17.17
N PRO A 137 7.04 25.76 17.58
CA PRO A 137 7.23 24.34 17.39
C PRO A 137 7.28 23.97 15.90
N PRO A 138 8.01 22.90 15.54
CA PRO A 138 8.10 22.46 14.16
C PRO A 138 6.70 22.12 13.59
N PRO A 139 6.44 22.45 12.31
CA PRO A 139 5.16 22.17 11.68
C PRO A 139 4.88 20.66 11.65
N ARG A 140 3.60 20.29 11.73
CA ARG A 140 3.16 18.90 11.55
C ARG A 140 3.62 18.38 10.19
N ALA A 141 4.47 17.35 10.20
CA ALA A 141 4.91 16.65 8.99
C ALA A 141 3.74 16.04 8.21
N ASP A 142 2.59 15.84 8.86
CA ASP A 142 1.40 15.22 8.32
C ASP A 142 0.34 16.22 7.82
N GLY A 143 0.72 17.49 7.62
CA GLY A 143 -0.08 18.48 6.90
C GLY A 143 -1.36 18.89 7.62
N GLY A 144 -1.23 19.67 8.70
CA GLY A 144 -2.31 20.48 9.29
C GLY A 144 -3.50 19.74 9.93
N GLU A 145 -4.13 20.38 10.91
CA GLU A 145 -5.36 19.93 11.60
C GLU A 145 -6.64 19.99 10.73
N GLY A 146 -6.51 20.07 9.40
CA GLY A 146 -7.64 20.25 8.47
C GLY A 146 -7.79 19.19 7.37
N GLY A 147 -6.88 18.22 7.26
CA GLY A 147 -6.91 17.20 6.20
C GLY A 147 -7.43 15.84 6.68
N GLY A 148 -8.74 15.59 6.52
CA GLY A 148 -9.32 14.23 6.44
C GLY A 148 -8.85 13.20 7.48
N GLY A 149 -9.04 13.46 8.78
CA GLY A 149 -8.60 12.57 9.86
C GLY A 149 -9.14 11.12 9.81
N GLY A 150 -10.16 10.83 9.00
CA GLY A 150 -10.75 9.49 8.88
C GLY A 150 -9.98 8.51 7.98
N LEU A 151 -9.24 8.99 6.98
CA LEU A 151 -8.58 8.14 5.97
C LEU A 151 -7.23 7.59 6.44
N LYS A 152 -6.70 8.08 7.56
CA LYS A 152 -5.41 7.63 8.13
C LYS A 152 -5.53 6.32 8.93
N ASP A 153 -6.74 5.85 9.24
CA ASP A 153 -6.93 4.62 10.01
C ASP A 153 -6.81 3.37 9.13
N SER A 154 -5.62 2.77 9.09
CA SER A 154 -5.37 1.50 8.38
C SER A 154 -6.28 0.33 8.82
N ASN A 155 -6.99 0.43 9.95
CA ASN A 155 -7.93 -0.60 10.39
C ASN A 155 -9.15 -0.73 9.47
N ILE A 156 -9.46 0.27 8.64
CA ILE A 156 -10.54 0.19 7.63
C ILE A 156 -10.26 -0.89 6.56
N ILE A 157 -8.99 -1.29 6.41
CA ILE A 157 -8.55 -2.38 5.53
C ILE A 157 -8.74 -3.71 6.29
N THR A 158 -10.01 -4.03 6.55
CA THR A 158 -10.43 -5.27 7.22
C THR A 158 -11.70 -5.80 6.57
N PRO A 159 -11.83 -7.12 6.33
CA PRO A 159 -13.08 -7.70 5.85
C PRO A 159 -14.27 -7.25 6.70
N GLY A 160 -15.36 -6.87 6.05
CA GLY A 160 -16.60 -6.45 6.71
C GLY A 160 -16.74 -4.94 6.95
N THR A 161 -15.75 -4.12 6.62
CA THR A 161 -15.88 -2.66 6.68
C THR A 161 -16.64 -2.10 5.46
N PRO A 162 -17.31 -0.94 5.59
CA PRO A 162 -17.93 -0.26 4.45
C PRO A 162 -16.93 0.04 3.32
N PHE A 163 -15.71 0.45 3.68
CA PHE A 163 -14.61 0.68 2.75
C PHE A 163 -14.35 -0.54 1.85
N MET A 164 -14.19 -1.74 2.44
CA MET A 164 -13.93 -2.96 1.68
C MET A 164 -15.11 -3.39 0.82
N ALA A 165 -16.34 -3.12 1.27
CA ALA A 165 -17.54 -3.36 0.46
C ALA A 165 -17.60 -2.43 -0.76
N THR A 166 -17.22 -1.16 -0.60
CA THR A 166 -17.12 -0.19 -1.68
C THR A 166 -15.98 -0.53 -2.64
N LEU A 167 -14.78 -0.82 -2.13
CA LEU A 167 -13.65 -1.30 -2.92
C LEU A 167 -14.04 -2.50 -3.79
N GLY A 168 -14.77 -3.46 -3.24
CA GLY A 168 -15.26 -4.62 -4.00
C GLY A 168 -16.17 -4.23 -5.18
N ARG A 169 -16.98 -3.16 -5.06
CA ARG A 169 -17.78 -2.65 -6.19
C ARG A 169 -16.89 -2.00 -7.26
N TRP A 170 -15.92 -1.19 -6.85
CA TRP A 170 -14.96 -0.55 -7.75
C TRP A 170 -14.14 -1.57 -8.53
N LEU A 171 -13.62 -2.60 -7.86
CA LEU A 171 -12.84 -3.68 -8.51
C LEU A 171 -13.69 -4.48 -9.50
N ARG A 172 -14.96 -4.76 -9.18
CA ARG A 172 -15.88 -5.41 -10.14
C ARG A 172 -16.12 -4.53 -11.35
N HIS A 173 -16.38 -3.24 -11.16
CA HIS A 173 -16.56 -2.30 -12.27
C HIS A 173 -15.30 -2.20 -13.14
N TYR A 174 -14.12 -2.10 -12.51
CA TYR A 174 -12.82 -2.11 -13.18
C TYR A 174 -12.60 -3.36 -14.03
N ALA A 175 -12.97 -4.54 -13.50
CA ALA A 175 -12.87 -5.79 -14.24
C ALA A 175 -13.83 -5.83 -15.44
N TYR A 176 -15.10 -5.43 -15.25
CA TYR A 176 -16.07 -5.37 -16.35
C TYR A 176 -15.70 -4.37 -17.44
N ALA A 177 -15.05 -3.26 -17.09
CA ALA A 177 -14.64 -2.24 -18.07
C ALA A 177 -13.42 -2.66 -18.93
N ARG A 178 -12.72 -3.75 -18.57
CA ARG A 178 -11.53 -4.26 -19.27
C ARG A 178 -11.74 -5.61 -19.97
N ILE A 179 -12.95 -6.17 -19.88
CA ILE A 179 -13.40 -7.31 -20.70
C ILE A 179 -13.98 -6.73 -21.98
#